data_AF-A0A9P7SQ97-F1
#
_entry.id   AF-A0A9P7SQ97-F1
#
_cell.length_a   1.000
_cell.length_b   1.000
_cell.length_c   1.000
_cell.angle_alpha   90.00
_cell.angle_beta   90.00
_cell.angle_gamma   90.00
#
_symmetry.space_group_name_H-M   'P 1'
#
loop_
_entity.id
_entity.type
_entity.pdbx_description
1 polymer ?
#
loop_
_entity_poly.entity_id
_entity_poly.type
_entity_poly.pdbx_seq_one_letter_code
_entity_poly.pdbx_strand_id
1 'polypeptide(L)'
;ASLIVLPAPQQLGKTLYHQGDLSYFEAVNKETLKNSFTRFQQDQIVHVVKSKDSKIPPRLQLDPAWRPSRDPETGALLAEGPLWDFTEKIASSRREGKNRRDGATVSVRVLRLTDQLGGKLYEEAVEGDKTGKSNNRVPSRLSLEDQEAHRKEVQRKQRKKTRDQRAHL
;
A
#
# COMPACT_ATOMS: atom_id res chain seq x y z
N ALA A 1 -9.59 -4.87 6.54
CA ALA A 1 -8.51 -3.97 7.01
C ALA A 1 -7.21 -4.69 6.77
N SER A 2 -6.44 -4.28 5.76
CA SER A 2 -5.23 -5.01 5.36
C SER A 2 -4.00 -4.17 5.70
N LEU A 3 -3.18 -4.66 6.61
CA LEU A 3 -1.86 -4.11 6.92
C LEU A 3 -0.86 -4.78 5.98
N ILE A 4 -0.15 -3.99 5.18
CA ILE A 4 0.88 -4.48 4.27
C ILE A 4 2.23 -4.32 4.97
N VAL A 5 3.04 -5.38 4.98
CA VAL A 5 4.39 -5.36 5.54
C VAL A 5 5.37 -4.92 4.44
N LEU A 6 6.25 -3.95 4.73
CA LEU A 6 7.20 -3.33 3.76
C LEU A 6 8.03 -4.27 2.85
N PRO A 7 8.43 -5.50 3.22
CA PRO A 7 9.07 -6.44 2.28
C PRO A 7 8.13 -7.02 1.20
N ALA A 8 6.82 -7.01 1.41
CA ALA A 8 5.86 -7.64 0.49
C ALA A 8 5.79 -6.96 -0.91
N PRO A 9 5.79 -5.62 -1.02
CA PRO A 9 5.80 -4.94 -2.31
C PRO A 9 7.03 -5.26 -3.16
N GLN A 10 8.21 -5.41 -2.55
CA GLN A 10 9.44 -5.72 -3.28
C GLN A 10 9.40 -7.14 -3.85
N GLN A 11 8.95 -8.12 -3.05
CA GLN A 11 8.86 -9.50 -3.50
C GLN A 11 7.81 -9.66 -4.61
N LEU A 12 6.65 -9.03 -4.46
CA LEU A 12 5.63 -8.98 -5.51
C LEU A 12 6.18 -8.38 -6.79
N GLY A 13 6.90 -7.26 -6.69
CA GLY A 13 7.52 -6.62 -7.84
C GLY A 13 8.54 -7.52 -8.56
N LYS A 14 9.35 -8.29 -7.83
CA LYS A 14 10.25 -9.28 -8.45
C LYS A 14 9.47 -10.34 -9.21
N THR A 15 8.37 -10.84 -8.64
CA THR A 15 7.47 -11.79 -9.30
C THR A 15 6.90 -11.21 -10.59
N LEU A 16 6.39 -9.97 -10.55
CA LEU A 16 5.84 -9.28 -11.73
C LEU A 16 6.91 -9.04 -12.82
N TYR A 17 8.15 -8.76 -12.43
CA TYR A 17 9.25 -8.64 -13.37
C TYR A 17 9.53 -9.96 -14.10
N HIS A 18 9.67 -11.06 -13.36
CA HIS A 18 9.91 -12.38 -13.96
C HIS A 18 8.72 -12.88 -14.80
N GLN A 19 7.49 -12.46 -14.49
CA GLN A 19 6.28 -12.74 -15.29
C GLN A 19 6.14 -11.83 -16.52
N GLY A 20 7.01 -10.83 -16.69
CA GLY A 20 6.99 -9.89 -17.81
C GLY A 20 5.96 -8.76 -17.68
N ASP A 21 5.33 -8.61 -16.51
CA ASP A 21 4.35 -7.56 -16.19
C ASP A 21 5.03 -6.25 -15.74
N LEU A 22 6.28 -6.32 -15.27
CA LEU A 22 7.15 -5.15 -15.06
C LEU A 22 8.29 -5.16 -16.07
N SER A 23 8.53 -4.00 -16.70
CA SER A 23 9.57 -3.85 -17.73
C SER A 23 10.99 -3.74 -17.17
N TYR A 24 11.15 -3.18 -15.96
CA TYR A 24 12.46 -2.87 -15.38
C TYR A 24 12.54 -3.37 -13.94
N PHE A 25 13.56 -4.18 -13.64
CA PHE A 25 13.83 -4.63 -12.29
C PHE A 25 14.17 -3.47 -11.34
N GLU A 26 14.76 -2.38 -11.86
CA GLU A 26 15.06 -1.18 -11.08
C GLU A 26 13.80 -0.50 -10.51
N ALA A 27 12.61 -0.75 -11.10
CA ALA A 27 11.35 -0.26 -10.58
C ALA A 27 11.04 -0.79 -9.17
N VAL A 28 11.69 -1.90 -8.75
CA VAL A 28 11.52 -2.52 -7.43
C VAL A 28 12.71 -2.27 -6.50
N ASN A 29 13.54 -1.27 -6.80
CA ASN A 29 14.65 -0.84 -5.95
C ASN A 29 14.14 -0.33 -4.59
N LYS A 30 14.79 -0.78 -3.51
CA LYS A 30 14.44 -0.44 -2.12
C LYS A 30 14.44 1.08 -1.85
N GLU A 31 15.43 1.82 -2.34
CA GLU A 31 15.50 3.27 -2.13
C GLU A 31 14.40 4.00 -2.92
N THR A 32 14.11 3.56 -4.14
CA THR A 32 12.99 4.09 -4.95
C THR A 32 11.64 3.87 -4.26
N LEU A 33 11.42 2.67 -3.73
CA LEU A 33 10.19 2.35 -2.98
C LEU A 33 10.09 3.19 -1.71
N LYS A 34 11.18 3.33 -0.95
CA LYS A 34 11.22 4.14 0.28
C LYS A 34 10.89 5.61 0.01
N ASN A 35 11.45 6.19 -1.06
CA ASN A 35 11.16 7.55 -1.47
C ASN A 35 9.69 7.71 -1.88
N SER A 36 9.16 6.77 -2.66
CA SER A 36 7.75 6.75 -3.08
C SER A 36 6.80 6.68 -1.87
N PHE A 37 7.03 5.76 -0.93
CA PHE A 37 6.21 5.63 0.27
C PHE A 37 6.27 6.87 1.18
N THR A 38 7.41 7.54 1.23
CA THR A 38 7.52 8.82 1.96
C THR A 38 6.62 9.89 1.35
N ARG A 39 6.56 9.98 0.02
CA ARG A 39 5.64 10.88 -0.69
C ARG A 39 4.18 10.49 -0.48
N PHE A 40 3.85 9.21 -0.64
CA PHE A 40 2.49 8.71 -0.40
C PHE A 40 2.02 8.95 1.04
N GLN A 41 2.94 8.94 2.02
CA GLN A 41 2.62 9.31 3.39
C GLN A 41 2.37 10.82 3.55
N GLN A 42 3.12 11.67 2.85
CA GLN A 42 2.89 13.12 2.82
C GLN A 42 1.52 13.45 2.20
N ASP A 43 1.16 12.73 1.13
CA ASP A 43 -0.11 12.90 0.41
C ASP A 43 -1.31 12.21 1.10
N GLN A 44 -1.08 11.58 2.26
CA GLN A 44 -2.10 10.88 3.05
C GLN A 44 -2.76 9.71 2.32
N ILE A 45 -2.05 9.08 1.39
CA ILE A 45 -2.46 7.86 0.70
C ILE A 45 -2.17 6.64 1.57
N VAL A 46 -0.98 6.62 2.20
CA VAL A 46 -0.53 5.53 3.09
C VAL A 46 -0.17 6.05 4.48
N HIS A 47 -0.37 5.19 5.46
CA HIS A 47 -0.04 5.42 6.87
C HIS A 47 1.03 4.42 7.29
N VAL A 48 2.15 4.92 7.81
CA VAL A 48 3.26 4.10 8.31
C VAL A 48 3.05 3.90 9.81
N VAL A 49 2.76 2.67 10.20
CA VAL A 49 2.56 2.28 11.59
C VAL A 49 3.86 1.67 12.09
N LYS A 50 4.51 2.38 13.02
CA LYS A 50 5.74 1.93 13.67
C LYS A 50 5.39 1.31 15.01
N SER A 51 5.91 0.12 15.27
CA SER A 51 5.78 -0.51 16.58
C SER A 51 6.79 0.06 17.57
N LYS A 52 6.46 0.00 18.86
CA LYS A 52 7.40 0.24 19.97
C LYS A 52 8.43 -0.89 20.08
N ASP A 53 8.06 -2.12 19.69
CA ASP A 53 8.97 -3.27 19.64
C ASP A 53 9.79 -3.22 18.34
N SER A 54 11.12 -3.11 18.47
CA SER A 54 12.07 -3.08 17.35
C SER A 54 12.10 -4.37 16.53
N LYS A 55 11.59 -5.48 17.09
CA LYS A 55 11.44 -6.77 16.38
C LYS A 55 10.28 -6.76 15.40
N ILE A 56 9.35 -5.81 15.52
CA ILE A 56 8.19 -5.70 14.65
C ILE A 56 8.51 -4.70 13.54
N PRO A 57 8.63 -5.14 12.28
CA PRO A 57 8.93 -4.24 11.17
C PRO A 57 7.79 -3.21 11.00
N PRO A 58 8.09 -2.02 10.44
CA PRO A 58 7.05 -1.03 10.18
C PRO A 58 6.01 -1.58 9.19
N ARG A 59 4.75 -1.27 9.48
CA ARG A 59 3.59 -1.68 8.68
C ARG A 59 3.07 -0.49 7.88
N LEU A 60 2.46 -0.77 6.74
CA LEU A 60 1.78 0.20 5.90
C LEU A 60 0.28 -0.08 5.91
N GLN A 61 -0.51 0.97 5.98
CA GLN A 61 -1.95 0.90 5.84
C GLN A 61 -2.42 1.91 4.81
N LEU A 62 -3.29 1.51 3.88
CA LEU A 62 -3.98 2.47 3.02
C LEU A 62 -4.99 3.26 3.85
N ASP A 63 -5.02 4.58 3.60
CA ASP A 63 -6.07 5.44 4.09
C ASP A 63 -7.45 4.90 3.66
N PRO A 64 -8.50 4.96 4.50
CA PRO A 64 -9.81 4.45 4.15
C PRO A 64 -10.36 4.97 2.83
N ALA A 65 -10.10 6.24 2.48
CA ALA A 65 -10.56 6.82 1.22
C ALA A 65 -9.85 6.24 -0.02
N TRP A 66 -8.67 5.64 0.17
CA TRP A 66 -7.83 5.08 -0.89
C TRP A 66 -7.92 3.56 -0.99
N ARG A 67 -8.82 2.93 -0.22
CA ARG A 67 -8.98 1.47 -0.26
C ARG A 67 -9.75 1.08 -1.52
N PRO A 68 -9.26 0.10 -2.30
CA PRO A 68 -10.00 -0.41 -3.44
C PRO A 68 -11.31 -1.06 -3.00
N SER A 69 -12.37 -0.84 -3.78
CA SER A 69 -13.65 -1.53 -3.63
C SER A 69 -13.48 -3.02 -3.93
N ARG A 70 -14.43 -3.83 -3.43
CA ARG A 70 -14.56 -5.24 -3.80
C ARG A 70 -15.90 -5.47 -4.47
N ASP A 71 -15.89 -6.37 -5.44
CA ASP A 71 -17.10 -6.88 -6.07
C ASP A 71 -17.97 -7.60 -5.01
N PRO A 72 -19.26 -7.24 -4.87
CA PRO A 72 -20.15 -7.89 -3.91
C PRO A 72 -20.43 -9.37 -4.23
N GLU A 73 -20.34 -9.80 -5.49
CA GLU A 73 -20.63 -11.17 -5.91
C GLU A 73 -19.39 -12.06 -5.83
N THR A 74 -18.27 -11.59 -6.38
CA THR A 74 -17.04 -12.39 -6.49
C THR A 74 -16.06 -12.15 -5.35
N GLY A 75 -16.20 -11.04 -4.62
CA GLY A 75 -15.25 -10.60 -3.59
C GLY A 75 -13.92 -10.07 -4.15
N ALA A 76 -13.73 -10.04 -5.47
CA ALA A 76 -12.49 -9.61 -6.11
C ALA A 76 -12.26 -8.10 -5.96
N LEU A 77 -10.98 -7.69 -5.93
CA LEU A 77 -10.62 -6.27 -5.99
C LEU A 77 -11.05 -5.66 -7.33
N LEU A 78 -11.77 -4.55 -7.26
CA LEU A 78 -12.18 -3.80 -8.44
C LEU A 78 -11.09 -2.79 -8.83
N ALA A 79 -10.86 -2.66 -10.14
CA ALA A 79 -9.94 -1.69 -10.74
C ALA A 79 -10.60 -0.31 -10.83
N GLU A 80 -11.05 0.22 -9.70
CA GLU A 80 -11.80 1.48 -9.62
C GLU A 80 -11.42 2.30 -8.38
N GLY A 81 -11.85 3.56 -8.38
CA GLY A 81 -11.66 4.47 -7.26
C GLY A 81 -10.32 5.22 -7.28
N PRO A 82 -10.06 6.04 -6.25
CA PRO A 82 -9.01 7.05 -6.28
C PRO A 82 -7.60 6.46 -6.39
N LEU A 83 -7.37 5.27 -5.82
CA LEU A 83 -6.09 4.58 -5.96
C LEU A 83 -5.86 4.14 -7.40
N TRP A 84 -6.90 3.62 -8.07
CA TRP A 84 -6.83 3.21 -9.46
C TRP A 84 -6.59 4.42 -10.38
N ASP A 85 -7.38 5.48 -10.20
CA ASP A 85 -7.26 6.73 -10.97
C ASP A 85 -5.86 7.34 -10.84
N PHE A 86 -5.29 7.31 -9.63
CA PHE A 86 -3.93 7.75 -9.38
C PHE A 86 -2.89 6.90 -10.12
N THR A 87 -3.03 5.57 -10.10
CA THR A 87 -2.13 4.68 -10.84
C THR A 87 -2.25 4.85 -12.35
N GLU A 88 -3.46 5.04 -12.89
CA GLU A 88 -3.69 5.33 -14.31
C GLU A 88 -3.09 6.67 -14.71
N LYS A 89 -3.19 7.70 -13.86
CA LYS A 89 -2.57 9.01 -14.10
C LYS A 89 -1.04 8.92 -14.15
N ILE A 90 -0.42 8.11 -13.29
CA ILE A 90 1.03 7.84 -13.34
C ILE A 90 1.38 7.08 -14.63
N ALA A 91 0.56 6.10 -15.01
CA ALA A 91 0.77 5.32 -16.22
C ALA A 91 0.64 6.19 -17.48
N SER A 92 -0.35 7.09 -17.54
CA SER A 92 -0.56 7.99 -18.66
C SER A 92 0.56 9.01 -18.79
N SER A 93 1.05 9.58 -17.68
CA SER A 93 2.16 10.54 -17.72
C SER A 93 3.49 9.93 -18.16
N ARG A 94 3.65 8.61 -18.05
CA ARG A 94 4.85 7.88 -18.50
C ARG A 94 4.76 7.40 -19.95
N ARG A 95 3.59 7.50 -20.60
CA ARG A 95 3.31 6.96 -21.95
C ARG A 95 3.70 7.92 -23.08
N GLU A 96 4.95 8.37 -23.07
CA GLU A 96 5.61 8.91 -24.27
C GLU A 96 6.47 7.79 -24.87
N GLY A 97 5.93 7.05 -25.84
CA GLY A 97 6.70 6.11 -26.68
C GLY A 97 6.49 4.59 -26.50
N LYS A 98 5.81 3.99 -27.49
CA LYS A 98 6.12 2.69 -28.15
C LYS A 98 6.15 1.36 -27.37
N ASN A 99 5.68 1.25 -26.13
CA ASN A 99 5.55 -0.08 -25.47
C ASN A 99 4.19 -0.27 -24.79
N ARG A 100 3.13 -0.46 -25.58
CA ARG A 100 1.78 -0.83 -25.11
C ARG A 100 1.66 -2.35 -25.03
N ARG A 101 2.25 -2.99 -24.02
CA ARG A 101 1.80 -4.34 -23.63
C ARG A 101 0.45 -4.22 -22.92
N ASP A 102 -0.47 -5.11 -23.23
CA ASP A 102 -1.92 -5.03 -22.96
C ASP A 102 -2.27 -4.63 -21.51
N GLY A 103 -2.68 -3.36 -21.33
CA GLY A 103 -2.94 -2.78 -20.00
C GLY A 103 -4.07 -3.45 -19.22
N ALA A 104 -5.10 -3.96 -19.90
CA ALA A 104 -6.26 -4.59 -19.26
C ALA A 104 -5.93 -5.99 -18.69
N THR A 105 -5.21 -6.82 -19.43
CA THR A 105 -4.87 -8.18 -18.97
C THR A 105 -3.78 -8.14 -17.88
N VAL A 106 -2.81 -7.23 -18.03
CA VAL A 106 -1.75 -7.03 -17.03
C VAL A 106 -2.34 -6.48 -15.73
N SER A 107 -3.25 -5.50 -15.78
CA SER A 107 -3.91 -4.95 -14.58
C SER A 107 -4.71 -6.00 -13.82
N VAL A 108 -5.52 -6.82 -14.50
CA VAL A 108 -6.28 -7.90 -13.87
C VAL A 108 -5.36 -8.90 -13.17
N ARG A 109 -4.26 -9.29 -13.81
CA ARG A 109 -3.30 -10.24 -13.23
C ARG A 109 -2.59 -9.66 -12.01
N VAL A 110 -2.13 -8.41 -12.09
CA VAL A 110 -1.48 -7.70 -10.99
C VAL A 110 -2.42 -7.56 -9.80
N LEU A 111 -3.67 -7.16 -10.02
CA LEU A 111 -4.68 -7.06 -8.96
C LEU A 111 -4.96 -8.42 -8.32
N ARG A 112 -5.09 -9.49 -9.12
CA ARG A 112 -5.29 -10.85 -8.58
C ARG A 112 -4.12 -11.30 -7.72
N LEU A 113 -2.88 -11.09 -8.16
CA LEU A 113 -1.68 -11.45 -7.39
C LEU A 113 -1.57 -10.62 -6.11
N THR A 114 -1.90 -9.34 -6.18
CA THR A 114 -1.93 -8.45 -5.01
C THR A 114 -2.98 -8.91 -4.00
N ASP A 115 -4.17 -9.30 -4.46
CA ASP A 115 -5.23 -9.80 -3.60
C ASP A 115 -4.84 -11.12 -2.91
N GLN A 116 -4.31 -12.07 -3.68
CA GLN A 116 -3.83 -13.36 -3.15
C GLN A 116 -2.71 -13.20 -2.13
N LEU A 117 -1.71 -12.35 -2.42
CA LEU A 117 -0.61 -12.09 -1.51
C LEU A 117 -1.11 -11.38 -0.24
N GLY A 118 -1.99 -10.39 -0.39
CA GLY A 118 -2.57 -9.66 0.74
C GLY A 118 -3.41 -10.56 1.64
N GLY A 119 -4.20 -11.47 1.06
CA GLY A 119 -4.97 -12.47 1.79
C GLY A 119 -4.09 -13.40 2.61
N LYS A 120 -3.08 -14.01 1.98
CA LYS A 120 -2.12 -14.90 2.67
C LYS A 120 -1.40 -14.20 3.82
N LEU A 121 -0.88 -12.99 3.60
CA LEU A 121 -0.20 -12.23 4.64
C LEU A 121 -1.13 -11.87 5.81
N TYR A 122 -2.41 -11.62 5.53
CA TYR A 122 -3.40 -11.34 6.56
C TYR A 122 -3.75 -12.60 7.36
N GLU A 123 -3.95 -13.74 6.70
CA GLU A 123 -4.18 -15.04 7.35
C GLU A 123 -3.01 -15.43 8.27
N GLU A 124 -1.77 -15.34 7.77
CA GLU A 124 -0.56 -15.58 8.56
C GLU A 124 -0.48 -14.68 9.79
N ALA A 125 -0.83 -13.39 9.66
CA ALA A 125 -0.85 -12.46 10.79
C ALA A 125 -1.94 -12.82 11.82
N VAL A 126 -3.13 -13.22 11.37
CA VAL A 126 -4.24 -13.64 12.25
C VAL A 126 -3.90 -14.93 12.99
N GLU A 127 -3.28 -15.90 12.33
CA GLU A 127 -2.83 -17.15 12.96
C GLU A 127 -1.69 -16.90 13.95
N GLY A 128 -0.77 -16.00 13.61
CA GLY A 128 0.28 -15.53 14.50
C GLY A 128 -0.25 -14.92 15.79
N ASP A 129 -1.29 -14.09 15.69
CA ASP A 129 -1.96 -13.49 16.86
C ASP A 129 -2.65 -14.53 17.74
N LYS A 130 -3.27 -15.56 17.15
CA LYS A 130 -3.98 -16.63 17.90
C LYS A 130 -3.04 -17.57 18.64
N THR A 131 -1.92 -17.93 18.02
CA THR A 131 -1.01 -18.98 18.53
C THR A 131 0.10 -18.43 19.43
N GLY A 132 0.31 -17.11 19.44
CA GLY A 132 1.43 -16.47 20.15
C GLY A 132 2.82 -16.86 19.64
N LYS A 133 2.89 -17.68 18.58
CA LYS A 133 4.11 -18.23 17.96
C LYS A 133 4.22 -17.76 16.50
N SER A 134 4.10 -16.46 16.27
CA SER A 134 4.38 -15.93 14.93
C SER A 134 5.90 -15.85 14.72
N ASN A 135 6.44 -16.52 13.71
CA ASN A 135 7.81 -16.28 13.22
C ASN A 135 8.00 -14.80 12.79
N ASN A 136 6.90 -14.12 12.46
CA ASN A 136 6.85 -12.71 12.13
C ASN A 136 5.84 -12.04 13.07
N ARG A 137 6.31 -11.37 14.14
CA ARG A 137 5.51 -10.72 15.22
C ARG A 137 4.66 -9.53 14.76
N VAL A 138 3.99 -9.67 13.62
CA VAL A 138 3.25 -8.59 12.98
C VAL A 138 1.77 -8.76 13.32
N PRO A 139 1.21 -7.95 14.24
CA PRO A 139 -0.21 -7.92 14.51
C PRO A 139 -1.08 -7.78 13.25
N SER A 140 -2.17 -8.54 13.20
CA SER A 140 -3.17 -8.48 12.12
C SER A 140 -4.00 -7.18 12.13
N ARG A 141 -4.07 -6.51 13.28
CA ARG A 141 -4.85 -5.28 13.48
C ARG A 141 -4.03 -4.21 14.19
N LEU A 142 -4.43 -2.96 13.97
CA LEU A 142 -3.89 -1.82 14.71
C LEU A 142 -4.40 -1.83 16.14
N SER A 143 -3.50 -1.66 17.09
CA SER A 143 -3.86 -1.38 18.48
C SER A 143 -4.70 -0.10 18.56
N LEU A 144 -5.56 0.02 19.58
CA LEU A 144 -6.29 1.26 19.87
C LEU A 144 -5.32 2.44 20.05
N GLU A 145 -4.17 2.21 20.69
CA GLU A 145 -3.12 3.23 20.82
C GLU A 145 -2.60 3.70 19.45
N ASP A 146 -2.36 2.76 18.53
CA ASP A 146 -1.87 3.06 17.17
C ASP A 146 -2.92 3.83 16.36
N GLN A 147 -4.20 3.47 16.51
CA GLN A 147 -5.32 4.14 15.84
C GLN A 147 -5.51 5.57 16.36
N GLU A 148 -5.39 5.80 17.66
CA GLU A 148 -5.49 7.12 18.26
C GLU A 148 -4.28 8.00 17.92
N ALA A 149 -3.07 7.44 17.97
CA ALA A 149 -1.85 8.14 17.58
C ALA A 149 -1.95 8.62 16.12
N HIS A 150 -2.46 7.75 15.24
CA HIS A 150 -2.76 8.09 13.86
C HIS A 150 -3.77 9.23 13.75
N ARG A 151 -4.94 9.12 14.41
CA ARG A 151 -5.97 10.18 14.39
C ARG A 151 -5.41 11.53 14.85
N LYS A 152 -4.59 11.56 15.90
CA LYS A 152 -3.92 12.77 16.40
C LYS A 152 -2.92 13.33 15.38
N GLU A 153 -2.13 12.47 14.73
CA GLU A 153 -1.17 12.88 13.70
C GLU A 153 -1.87 13.53 12.50
N VAL A 154 -2.96 12.93 12.01
CA VAL A 154 -3.77 13.47 10.90
C VAL A 154 -4.34 14.83 11.26
N GLN A 155 -4.96 14.97 12.43
CA GLN A 155 -5.51 16.25 12.89
C GLN A 155 -4.42 17.33 12.99
N ARG A 156 -3.22 16.98 13.50
CA ARG A 156 -2.09 17.91 13.57
C ARG A 156 -1.63 18.36 12.19
N LYS A 157 -1.52 17.44 11.23
CA LYS A 157 -1.11 17.74 9.84
C LYS A 157 -2.14 18.59 9.11
N GLN A 158 -3.43 18.28 9.26
CA GLN A 158 -4.52 19.09 8.69
C GLN A 158 -4.50 20.53 9.23
N ARG A 159 -4.41 20.70 10.55
CA ARG A 159 -4.28 22.02 11.19
C ARG A 159 -3.07 22.81 10.67
N LYS A 160 -1.93 22.14 10.50
CA LYS A 160 -0.72 22.76 9.95
C LYS A 160 -0.94 23.20 8.50
N LYS A 161 -1.50 22.35 7.64
CA LYS A 161 -1.79 22.67 6.23
C LYS A 161 -2.73 23.87 6.10
N THR A 162 -3.80 23.93 6.89
CA THR A 162 -4.72 25.07 6.90
C THR A 162 -4.04 26.36 7.35
N ARG A 163 -3.14 26.28 8.34
CA ARG A 163 -2.39 27.45 8.83
C ARG A 163 -1.38 27.94 7.80
N ASP A 164 -0.66 27.03 7.16
CA ASP A 164 0.33 27.37 6.13
C ASP A 164 -0.35 27.94 4.87
N GLN A 165 -1.54 27.45 4.50
CA GLN A 165 -2.37 28.03 3.42
C GLN A 165 -2.87 29.44 3.75
N ARG A 166 -3.26 29.70 5.01
CA ARG A 166 -3.71 31.03 5.47
C ARG A 166 -2.58 32.04 5.58
N ALA A 167 -1.35 31.60 5.81
CA ALA A 167 -0.18 32.48 5.87
C ALA A 167 0.34 32.91 4.49
N HIS A 168 -0.17 32.30 3.42
CA HIS A 168 0.22 32.57 2.03
C HIS A 168 -0.80 33.41 1.25
N LEU A 169 -1.85 33.89 1.93
CA LEU A 169 -2.87 34.85 1.48
C LEU A 169 -2.62 36.20 2.16
#